data_AF-A0A3M1CP87-F1
#
_entry.id   AF-A0A3M1CP87-F1
#
_cell.length_a   1.000
_cell.length_b   1.000
_cell.length_c   1.000
_cell.angle_alpha   90.00
_cell.angle_beta   90.00
_cell.angle_gamma   90.00
#
_symmetry.space_group_name_H-M   'P 1'
#
loop_
_entity.id
_entity.type
_entity.pdbx_description
1 polymer ?
#
loop_
_entity_poly.entity_id
_entity_poly.type
_entity_poly.pdbx_seq_one_letter_code
_entity_poly.pdbx_strand_id
1 'polypeptide(L)'
;MLPPDWQTIDSLATLFIAVAQADAPVDRKELDVIRARLEALFAKAPPGRADDAIQRAIEHLILQVVPGVERSPWEWLQVHCRLLADVYGLEVLPSLVKILARVTRASGRATAPEVELAAAIAAEWGLPDLAAAMRRQFRRAELRRIGKE
;
A
#
# COMPACT_ATOMS: atom_id res chain seq x y z
N MET A 1 3.06 4.37 -17.59
CA MET A 1 2.00 3.59 -18.28
C MET A 1 2.03 2.18 -17.69
N LEU A 2 0.89 1.55 -17.44
CA LEU A 2 0.87 0.17 -16.93
C LEU A 2 1.12 -0.82 -18.08
N PRO A 3 1.81 -1.94 -17.84
CA PRO A 3 1.89 -3.05 -18.79
C PRO A 3 0.49 -3.53 -19.24
N PRO A 4 0.32 -4.00 -20.48
CA PRO A 4 -0.97 -4.43 -21.01
C PRO A 4 -1.53 -5.70 -20.34
N ASP A 5 -0.67 -6.53 -19.75
CA ASP A 5 -1.03 -7.74 -19.00
C ASP A 5 -1.23 -7.47 -17.50
N TRP A 6 -1.23 -6.20 -17.09
CA TRP A 6 -1.34 -5.81 -15.68
C TRP A 6 -2.72 -6.13 -15.10
N GLN A 7 -2.75 -6.86 -13.99
CA GLN A 7 -3.97 -7.32 -13.35
C GLN A 7 -4.24 -6.56 -12.05
N THR A 8 -5.47 -6.68 -11.53
CA THR A 8 -5.88 -6.06 -10.26
C THR A 8 -4.96 -6.43 -9.09
N ILE A 9 -4.50 -7.69 -9.03
CA ILE A 9 -3.58 -8.14 -7.97
C ILE A 9 -2.23 -7.41 -8.03
N ASP A 10 -1.73 -7.07 -9.22
CA ASP A 10 -0.46 -6.34 -9.40
C ASP A 10 -0.58 -4.89 -8.92
N SER A 11 -1.72 -4.24 -9.20
CA SER A 11 -2.02 -2.90 -8.69
C SER A 11 -2.16 -2.90 -7.16
N LEU A 12 -2.79 -3.93 -6.58
CA LEU A 12 -2.93 -4.00 -5.14
C LEU A 12 -1.58 -4.28 -4.45
N ALA A 13 -0.80 -5.22 -4.99
CA ALA A 13 0.56 -5.48 -4.53
C ALA A 13 1.42 -4.21 -4.60
N THR A 14 1.28 -3.44 -5.68
CA THR A 14 1.97 -2.16 -5.86
C THR A 14 1.66 -1.17 -4.75
N LEU A 15 0.39 -0.94 -4.42
CA LEU A 15 0.04 -0.02 -3.33
C LEU A 15 0.54 -0.54 -1.96
N PHE A 16 0.49 -1.85 -1.74
CA PHE A 16 0.95 -2.46 -0.49
C PHE A 16 2.46 -2.31 -0.30
N ILE A 17 3.24 -2.62 -1.35
CA ILE A 17 4.70 -2.46 -1.35
C ILE A 17 5.08 -0.99 -1.27
N ALA A 18 4.42 -0.11 -2.03
CA ALA A 18 4.70 1.33 -2.01
C ALA A 18 4.52 1.93 -0.60
N VAL A 19 3.48 1.50 0.11
CA VAL A 19 3.25 1.89 1.50
C VAL A 19 4.33 1.33 2.42
N ALA A 20 4.62 0.04 2.35
CA ALA A 20 5.62 -0.59 3.22
C ALA A 20 7.04 -0.07 2.97
N GLN A 21 7.35 0.40 1.75
CA GLN A 21 8.68 0.91 1.43
C GLN A 21 8.85 2.43 1.65
N ALA A 22 7.82 3.11 2.20
CA ALA A 22 7.73 4.56 2.17
C ALA A 22 8.85 5.26 2.94
N ASP A 23 9.45 4.61 3.93
CA ASP A 23 10.56 5.12 4.74
C ASP A 23 11.84 4.26 4.63
N ALA A 24 11.71 2.95 4.49
CA ALA A 24 12.82 2.00 4.42
C ALA A 24 12.49 0.85 3.45
N PRO A 25 13.47 0.04 3.00
CA PRO A 25 13.18 -1.16 2.22
C PRO A 25 12.24 -2.11 2.97
N VAL A 26 11.27 -2.69 2.25
CA VAL A 26 10.27 -3.61 2.82
C VAL A 26 10.95 -4.79 3.50
N ASP A 27 10.57 -5.07 4.76
CA ASP A 27 11.11 -6.21 5.49
C ASP A 27 10.38 -7.53 5.19
N ARG A 28 10.96 -8.64 5.65
CA ARG A 28 10.36 -9.97 5.41
C ARG A 28 8.98 -10.14 6.05
N LYS A 29 8.72 -9.55 7.22
CA LYS A 29 7.43 -9.68 7.91
C LYS A 29 6.35 -8.90 7.18
N GLU A 30 6.68 -7.73 6.64
CA GLU A 30 5.81 -6.95 5.79
C GLU A 30 5.47 -7.70 4.52
N LEU A 31 6.48 -8.28 3.83
CA LEU A 31 6.26 -9.13 2.66
C LEU A 31 5.36 -10.32 2.98
N ASP A 32 5.56 -11.01 4.12
CA ASP A 32 4.73 -12.15 4.52
C ASP A 32 3.27 -11.71 4.78
N VAL A 33 3.06 -10.56 5.41
CA VAL A 33 1.71 -9.99 5.60
C VAL A 33 1.08 -9.61 4.26
N ILE A 34 1.83 -8.97 3.37
CA ILE A 34 1.37 -8.58 2.03
C ILE A 34 0.98 -9.83 1.24
N ARG A 35 1.84 -10.85 1.19
CA ARG A 35 1.57 -12.14 0.54
C ARG A 35 0.28 -12.77 1.06
N ALA A 36 0.18 -12.96 2.38
CA ALA A 36 -0.99 -13.58 2.99
C ALA A 36 -2.29 -12.80 2.72
N ARG A 37 -2.21 -11.47 2.59
CA ARG A 37 -3.37 -10.64 2.24
C ARG A 37 -3.76 -10.76 0.77
N LEU A 38 -2.79 -10.79 -0.13
CA LEU A 38 -3.03 -11.01 -1.55
C LEU A 38 -3.62 -12.41 -1.79
N GLU A 39 -3.06 -13.45 -1.18
CA GLU A 39 -3.60 -14.81 -1.26
C GLU A 39 -5.04 -14.90 -0.74
N ALA A 40 -5.34 -14.23 0.37
CA ALA A 40 -6.70 -14.21 0.92
C ALA A 40 -7.70 -13.48 0.01
N LEU A 41 -7.32 -12.34 -0.58
CA LEU A 41 -8.18 -11.57 -1.47
C LEU A 41 -8.35 -12.24 -2.84
N PHE A 42 -7.34 -12.98 -3.28
CA PHE A 42 -7.29 -13.66 -4.57
C PHE A 42 -7.20 -15.18 -4.39
N ALA A 43 -8.01 -15.76 -3.50
CA ALA A 43 -7.96 -17.19 -3.16
C ALA A 43 -8.21 -18.16 -4.34
N LYS A 44 -8.75 -17.66 -5.46
CA LYS A 44 -8.96 -18.43 -6.71
C LYS A 44 -7.82 -18.27 -7.72
N ALA A 45 -6.82 -17.44 -7.42
CA ALA A 45 -5.67 -17.25 -8.30
C ALA A 45 -4.76 -18.49 -8.26
N PRO A 46 -3.95 -18.72 -9.32
CA PRO A 46 -2.96 -19.79 -9.31
C PRO A 46 -1.99 -19.67 -8.12
N PRO A 47 -1.49 -20.81 -7.58
CA PRO A 47 -0.41 -20.80 -6.60
C PRO A 47 0.80 -19.98 -7.10
N GLY A 48 1.43 -19.21 -6.21
CA GLY A 48 2.56 -18.34 -6.56
C GLY A 48 2.17 -16.99 -7.19
N ARG A 49 0.91 -16.79 -7.59
CA ARG A 49 0.49 -15.54 -8.25
C ARG A 49 0.67 -14.30 -7.37
N ALA A 50 0.54 -14.44 -6.05
CA ALA A 50 0.80 -13.38 -5.08
C ALA A 50 2.28 -13.00 -5.03
N ASP A 51 3.19 -13.98 -5.06
CA ASP A 51 4.64 -13.74 -5.13
C ASP A 51 5.02 -13.06 -6.44
N ASP A 52 4.47 -13.50 -7.56
CA ASP A 52 4.67 -12.84 -8.87
C ASP A 52 4.21 -11.39 -8.86
N ALA A 53 3.06 -11.10 -8.23
CA ALA A 53 2.54 -9.73 -8.11
C ALA A 53 3.45 -8.85 -7.25
N ILE A 54 3.97 -9.39 -6.14
CA ILE A 54 4.92 -8.70 -5.26
C ILE A 54 6.22 -8.40 -6.02
N GLN A 55 6.77 -9.39 -6.72
CA GLN A 55 8.00 -9.22 -7.50
C GLN A 55 7.81 -8.15 -8.58
N ARG A 56 6.72 -8.22 -9.35
CA ARG A 56 6.38 -7.20 -10.36
C ARG A 56 6.19 -5.81 -9.75
N ALA A 57 5.57 -5.72 -8.58
CA ALA A 57 5.41 -4.45 -7.87
C ALA A 57 6.77 -3.83 -7.48
N ILE A 58 7.67 -4.64 -6.91
CA ILE A 58 9.02 -4.20 -6.54
C ILE A 58 9.81 -3.73 -7.77
N GLU A 59 9.83 -4.55 -8.83
CA GLU A 59 10.51 -4.20 -10.09
C GLU A 59 9.97 -2.91 -10.69
N HIS A 60 8.64 -2.77 -10.73
CA HIS A 60 7.99 -1.60 -11.31
C HIS A 60 8.26 -0.34 -10.49
N LEU A 61 8.26 -0.45 -9.16
CA LEU A 61 8.59 0.65 -8.25
C LEU A 61 10.05 1.10 -8.40
N ILE A 62 11.00 0.16 -8.50
CA ILE A 62 12.42 0.48 -8.74
C ILE A 62 12.60 1.22 -10.07
N LEU A 63 11.92 0.78 -11.13
CA LEU A 63 11.99 1.40 -12.45
C LEU A 63 11.40 2.83 -12.50
N GLN A 64 10.51 3.19 -11.57
CA GLN A 64 9.98 4.57 -11.48
C GLN A 64 10.95 5.54 -10.76
N VAL A 65 12.03 5.05 -10.13
CA VAL A 65 13.04 5.90 -9.44
C VAL A 65 14.19 6.28 -10.38
N VAL A 66 14.14 5.88 -11.66
CA VAL A 66 15.18 6.21 -12.65
C VAL A 66 15.19 7.73 -12.92
N PRO A 67 16.33 8.44 -12.73
CA PRO A 67 16.46 9.86 -13.02
C PRO A 67 16.08 10.18 -14.47
N GLY A 68 15.18 11.16 -14.67
CA GLY A 68 14.72 11.61 -15.99
C GLY A 68 13.27 11.30 -16.33
N VAL A 69 12.55 10.56 -15.47
CA VAL A 69 11.09 10.41 -15.57
C VAL A 69 10.42 11.55 -14.80
N GLU A 70 9.81 12.50 -15.52
CA GLU A 70 9.25 13.76 -14.99
C GLU A 70 8.03 13.63 -14.05
N ARG A 71 7.53 12.41 -13.78
CA ARG A 71 6.33 12.23 -12.95
C ARG A 71 6.68 12.07 -11.48
N SER A 72 5.90 12.74 -10.63
CA SER A 72 5.98 12.53 -9.19
C SER A 72 5.63 11.06 -8.86
N PRO A 73 6.35 10.39 -7.93
CA PRO A 73 6.01 9.04 -7.47
C PRO A 73 4.54 8.88 -7.06
N TRP A 74 3.92 9.96 -6.57
CA TRP A 74 2.50 9.99 -6.19
C TRP A 74 1.56 9.91 -7.40
N GLU A 75 1.81 10.66 -8.48
CA GLU A 75 0.94 10.68 -9.67
C GLU A 75 0.84 9.29 -10.32
N TRP A 76 1.91 8.51 -10.20
CA TRP A 76 1.95 7.14 -10.67
C TRP A 76 1.13 6.21 -9.77
N LEU A 77 1.23 6.34 -8.44
CA LEU A 77 0.39 5.59 -7.49
C LEU A 77 -1.10 5.88 -7.67
N GLN A 78 -1.47 7.10 -8.07
CA GLN A 78 -2.86 7.45 -8.36
C GLN A 78 -3.45 6.65 -9.53
N VAL A 79 -2.63 6.19 -10.49
CA VAL A 79 -3.10 5.29 -11.56
C VAL A 79 -3.59 3.97 -10.97
N HIS A 80 -2.86 3.39 -10.01
CA HIS A 80 -3.27 2.17 -9.32
C HIS A 80 -4.48 2.42 -8.42
N CYS A 81 -4.55 3.56 -7.75
CA CYS A 81 -5.71 3.93 -6.94
C CYS A 81 -6.99 3.99 -7.77
N ARG A 82 -6.97 4.67 -8.93
CA ARG A 82 -8.12 4.76 -9.85
C ARG A 82 -8.54 3.39 -10.38
N LEU A 83 -7.60 2.58 -10.85
CA LEU A 83 -7.89 1.23 -11.35
C LEU A 83 -8.59 0.37 -10.29
N LEU A 84 -8.10 0.42 -9.04
CA LEU A 84 -8.71 -0.34 -7.95
C LEU A 84 -10.08 0.23 -7.54
N ALA A 85 -10.26 1.54 -7.59
CA ALA A 85 -11.56 2.16 -7.34
C ALA A 85 -12.62 1.72 -8.36
N ASP A 86 -12.24 1.66 -9.63
CA ASP A 86 -13.12 1.20 -10.71
C ASP A 86 -13.51 -0.28 -10.58
N VAL A 87 -12.60 -1.13 -10.09
CA VAL A 87 -12.84 -2.57 -9.90
C VAL A 87 -13.67 -2.87 -8.66
N TYR A 88 -13.35 -2.24 -7.53
CA TYR A 88 -13.88 -2.64 -6.22
C TYR A 88 -15.07 -1.80 -5.74
N GLY A 89 -15.23 -0.57 -6.24
CA GLY A 89 -16.28 0.35 -5.79
C GLY A 89 -16.15 0.78 -4.32
N LEU A 90 -16.95 1.76 -3.91
CA LEU A 90 -16.84 2.41 -2.60
C LEU A 90 -17.07 1.48 -1.40
N GLU A 91 -17.72 0.33 -1.58
CA GLU A 91 -18.03 -0.61 -0.50
C GLU A 91 -16.79 -1.38 -0.02
N VAL A 92 -15.87 -1.69 -0.93
CA VAL A 92 -14.71 -2.55 -0.65
C VAL A 92 -13.46 -1.75 -0.31
N LEU A 93 -13.31 -0.53 -0.85
CA LEU A 93 -12.15 0.34 -0.60
C LEU A 93 -11.86 0.59 0.89
N PRO A 94 -12.84 0.80 1.80
CA PRO A 94 -12.60 0.91 3.23
C PRO A 94 -11.88 -0.32 3.83
N SER A 95 -12.16 -1.51 3.33
CA SER A 95 -11.50 -2.74 3.78
C SER A 95 -10.06 -2.81 3.27
N LEU A 96 -9.80 -2.37 2.04
CA LEU A 96 -8.44 -2.27 1.50
C LEU A 96 -7.59 -1.26 2.28
N VAL A 97 -8.16 -0.10 2.66
CA VAL A 97 -7.48 0.88 3.52
C VAL A 97 -7.13 0.28 4.88
N LYS A 98 -8.02 -0.51 5.47
CA LYS A 98 -7.72 -1.21 6.73
C LYS A 98 -6.59 -2.24 6.57
N ILE A 99 -6.45 -2.85 5.39
CA ILE A 99 -5.34 -3.74 5.10
C ILE A 99 -4.04 -2.94 4.97
N LEU A 100 -4.04 -1.81 4.25
CA LEU A 100 -2.90 -0.89 4.18
C LEU A 100 -2.42 -0.50 5.58
N ALA A 101 -3.33 -0.08 6.47
CA ALA A 101 -3.00 0.28 7.84
C ALA A 101 -2.45 -0.89 8.70
N ARG A 102 -2.70 -2.15 8.31
CA ARG A 102 -2.10 -3.33 8.94
C ARG A 102 -0.72 -3.63 8.38
N VAL A 103 -0.52 -3.43 7.09
CA VAL A 103 0.80 -3.57 6.43
C VAL A 103 1.80 -2.64 7.10
N THR A 104 1.44 -1.36 7.32
CA THR A 104 2.28 -0.40 8.07
C THR A 104 2.59 -0.80 9.52
N ARG A 105 2.06 -1.91 10.04
CA ARG A 105 2.29 -2.33 11.44
C ARG A 105 2.91 -3.72 11.52
N ALA A 106 3.18 -4.36 10.39
CA ALA A 106 3.63 -5.75 10.33
C ALA A 106 5.01 -5.95 10.95
N SER A 107 5.92 -5.00 10.74
CA SER A 107 7.26 -4.92 11.35
C SER A 107 7.23 -4.55 12.84
N GLY A 108 6.05 -4.22 13.39
CA GLY A 108 5.83 -3.88 14.80
C GLY A 108 5.73 -2.37 15.06
N ARG A 109 6.16 -1.53 14.11
CA ARG A 109 6.04 -0.07 14.23
C ARG A 109 5.70 0.54 12.88
N ALA A 110 4.61 1.29 12.84
CA ALA A 110 4.31 2.17 11.73
C ALA A 110 5.22 3.39 11.75
N THR A 111 5.64 3.85 10.59
CA THR A 111 6.39 5.09 10.43
C THR A 111 5.51 6.21 9.88
N ALA A 112 5.93 7.47 10.08
CA ALA A 112 5.17 8.60 9.58
C ALA A 112 5.00 8.57 8.04
N PRO A 113 6.03 8.24 7.24
CA PRO A 113 5.87 8.13 5.78
C PRO A 113 4.88 7.07 5.34
N GLU A 114 4.93 5.86 5.92
CA GLU A 114 3.98 4.79 5.62
C GLU A 114 2.53 5.21 5.91
N VAL A 115 2.31 5.81 7.09
CA VAL A 115 0.98 6.25 7.53
C VAL A 115 0.46 7.37 6.65
N GLU A 116 1.30 8.34 6.28
CA GLU A 116 0.89 9.42 5.40
C GLU A 116 0.58 8.94 3.99
N LEU A 117 1.36 8.00 3.45
CA LEU A 117 1.08 7.45 2.12
C LEU A 117 -0.21 6.62 2.11
N ALA A 118 -0.43 5.78 3.12
CA ALA A 118 -1.67 5.03 3.25
C ALA A 118 -2.88 5.95 3.49
N ALA A 119 -2.70 7.07 4.21
CA ALA A 119 -3.74 8.09 4.38
C ALA A 119 -4.01 8.86 3.08
N ALA A 120 -3.00 9.12 2.26
CA ALA A 120 -3.17 9.73 0.94
C ALA A 120 -3.95 8.82 -0.01
N ILE A 121 -3.66 7.51 -0.02
CA ILE A 121 -4.43 6.51 -0.79
C ILE A 121 -5.90 6.49 -0.33
N ALA A 122 -6.13 6.51 0.99
CA ALA A 122 -7.50 6.58 1.52
C ALA A 122 -8.23 7.86 1.07
N ALA A 123 -7.54 9.00 1.05
CA ALA A 123 -8.11 10.26 0.55
C ALA A 123 -8.42 10.21 -0.96
N GLU A 124 -7.51 9.63 -1.76
CA GLU A 124 -7.72 9.42 -3.21
C GLU A 124 -8.95 8.55 -3.49
N TRP A 125 -9.25 7.60 -2.60
CA TRP A 125 -10.46 6.77 -2.67
C TRP A 125 -11.71 7.41 -2.07
N GLY A 126 -11.68 8.71 -1.73
CA GLY A 126 -12.83 9.42 -1.16
C GLY A 126 -13.14 9.04 0.28
N LEU A 127 -12.14 8.58 1.04
CA LEU A 127 -12.28 8.14 2.44
C LEU A 127 -11.48 9.04 3.42
N PRO A 128 -11.74 10.37 3.45
CA PRO A 128 -10.96 11.31 4.24
C PRO A 128 -11.04 11.06 5.75
N ASP A 129 -12.15 10.51 6.24
CA ASP A 129 -12.31 10.18 7.66
C ASP A 129 -11.40 9.03 8.09
N LEU A 130 -11.21 8.03 7.23
CA LEU A 130 -10.26 6.95 7.47
C LEU A 130 -8.82 7.47 7.43
N ALA A 131 -8.49 8.31 6.44
CA ALA A 131 -7.20 8.99 6.36
C ALA A 131 -6.90 9.76 7.66
N ALA A 132 -7.85 10.56 8.14
CA ALA A 132 -7.72 11.32 9.36
C ALA A 132 -7.62 10.42 10.60
N ALA A 133 -8.37 9.31 10.65
CA ALA A 133 -8.30 8.34 11.74
C ALA A 133 -6.93 7.68 11.84
N MET A 134 -6.31 7.32 10.71
CA MET A 134 -4.97 6.74 10.65
C MET A 134 -3.93 7.70 11.25
N ARG A 135 -3.91 8.96 10.79
CA ARG A 135 -3.02 10.01 11.32
C ARG A 135 -3.20 10.26 12.81
N ARG A 136 -4.45 10.25 13.30
CA ARG A 136 -4.76 10.43 14.73
C ARG A 136 -4.27 9.25 15.56
N GLN A 137 -4.48 8.02 15.09
CA GLN A 137 -4.01 6.81 15.78
C GLN A 137 -2.49 6.79 15.89
N PHE A 138 -1.79 7.10 14.80
CA PHE A 138 -0.33 7.20 14.78
C PHE A 138 0.18 8.25 15.78
N ARG A 139 -0.30 9.50 15.69
CA ARG A 139 0.09 10.57 16.63
C ARG A 139 -0.15 10.19 18.10
N ARG A 140 -1.26 9.54 18.42
CA ARG A 140 -1.53 9.05 19.79
C ARG A 140 -0.54 7.98 20.24
N ALA A 141 -0.14 7.06 19.34
CA ALA A 141 0.85 6.05 19.65
C ALA A 141 2.23 6.68 19.90
N GLU A 142 2.61 7.68 19.09
CA GLU A 142 3.87 8.43 19.28
C GLU A 142 3.90 9.20 20.60
N LEU A 143 2.84 9.93 20.94
CA LEU A 143 2.77 10.68 22.21
C LEU A 143 2.87 9.76 23.43
N ARG A 144 2.23 8.59 23.38
CA ARG A 144 2.35 7.57 24.46
C ARG A 144 3.75 7.00 24.60
N ARG A 145 4.53 6.98 23.53
CA ARG A 145 5.93 6.53 23.55
C ARG A 145 6.81 7.58 24.21
N ILE A 146 6.70 8.83 23.76
CA ILE A 146 7.49 9.95 24.30
C ILE A 146 7.21 10.14 25.80
N GLY A 147 5.96 10.00 26.25
CA GLY A 147 5.63 10.11 27.68
C GLY A 147 6.04 8.92 28.57
N LYS A 148 6.69 7.89 28.00
CA LYS A 148 7.22 6.71 28.73
C LYS A 148 8.75 6.63 28.70
N GLU A 149 9.39 7.49 27.93
CA GLU A 149 10.85 7.66 27.84
C GLU A 149 11.29 8.82 28.73
#